data_AF-A0A9P7N9M2-F1
#
_entry.id   AF-A0A9P7N9M2-F1
#
_cell.length_a   1.000
_cell.length_b   1.000
_cell.length_c   1.000
_cell.angle_alpha   90.00
_cell.angle_beta   90.00
_cell.angle_gamma   90.00
#
_symmetry.space_group_name_H-M   'P 1'
#
loop_
_entity.id
_entity.type
_entity.pdbx_description
1 polymer ?
#
loop_
_entity_poly.entity_id
_entity_poly.type
_entity_poly.pdbx_seq_one_letter_code
_entity_poly.pdbx_strand_id
1 'polypeptide(L)'
;MATNHVLLDGRTGEGGGQLVRVACGLAALTCQHVTIQHVRGKREGGRGGGLKAQHVASLTWLAKVTDAQVQGLTVGSKTLSFQPRRSPAELGPRNFDIEAGTDAASALLILQAILPFVLFAGNTENEPIVLNIYGGTNVHWSPSYEYVDQVLMPVLEERFGIRVRRELKSRGWSLGPPSRGHVALVVQPVPRGEPLRFAPWPKHTCSSPHQVCRIDISIMVPRSAHALVQAELLASLGKMYHGVETQFKLVEDSGHDARWSILLVGHSQDGIRWGRDALFSMPKPAKLKSTREEFVQLACAQLCRALHKETTQAGTADEFLQDQLVALQVLAEGYSTVSRGGPTMDEEDVLVEKLERLEVRNGAEMRKEKTNEPFGNGSTHTTTARWVASELLPGAAFYHGGEIVKGVGFSV
;
A
#
# COMPACT_ATOMS: atom_id res chain seq x y z
N MET A 1 -21.86 20.43 4.03
CA MET A 1 -22.45 19.10 4.24
C MET A 1 -22.47 18.83 5.73
N ALA A 2 -23.53 18.23 6.29
CA ALA A 2 -23.55 17.90 7.72
C ALA A 2 -22.35 16.99 8.03
N THR A 3 -21.51 17.40 8.99
CA THR A 3 -20.34 16.64 9.42
C THR A 3 -20.82 15.39 10.15
N ASN A 4 -21.10 14.32 9.41
CA ASN A 4 -21.43 13.03 10.00
C ASN A 4 -20.21 12.51 10.75
N HIS A 5 -20.30 12.56 12.08
CA HIS A 5 -19.31 11.96 12.97
C HIS A 5 -19.31 10.44 12.76
N VAL A 6 -18.17 9.88 12.35
CA VAL A 6 -18.01 8.43 12.17
C VAL A 6 -17.36 7.84 13.41
N LEU A 7 -17.99 6.81 13.97
CA LEU A 7 -17.46 6.05 15.10
C LEU A 7 -16.98 4.68 14.61
N LEU A 8 -15.69 4.39 14.78
CA LEU A 8 -15.09 3.11 14.40
C LEU A 8 -14.58 2.35 15.63
N ASP A 9 -14.77 1.02 15.60
CA ASP A 9 -14.11 0.11 16.53
C ASP A 9 -12.81 -0.43 15.91
N GLY A 10 -11.67 -0.09 16.53
CA GLY A 10 -10.34 -0.51 16.14
C GLY A 10 -10.06 -2.01 16.34
N ARG A 11 -11.04 -2.80 16.80
CA ARG A 11 -11.04 -4.27 16.79
C ARG A 11 -11.68 -4.84 15.51
N THR A 12 -12.40 -4.05 14.72
CA THR A 12 -13.06 -4.55 13.51
C THR A 12 -12.04 -5.03 12.47
N GLY A 13 -12.37 -6.13 11.78
CA GLY A 13 -11.52 -6.72 10.74
C GLY A 13 -10.18 -7.22 11.26
N GLU A 14 -9.09 -6.81 10.61
CA GLU A 14 -7.70 -7.13 11.00
C GLU A 14 -7.34 -6.52 12.37
N GLY A 15 -8.00 -5.43 12.77
CA GLY A 15 -7.76 -4.73 14.03
C GLY A 15 -6.30 -4.24 14.15
N GLY A 16 -5.69 -3.89 13.01
CA GLY A 16 -4.34 -3.36 12.90
C GLY A 16 -4.29 -1.84 12.75
N GLY A 17 -3.13 -1.35 12.33
CA GLY A 17 -2.89 0.10 12.17
C GLY A 17 -3.45 0.69 10.88
N GLN A 18 -3.81 -0.14 9.89
CA GLN A 18 -4.31 0.32 8.59
C GLN A 18 -5.65 1.04 8.73
N LEU A 19 -6.54 0.54 9.57
CA LEU A 19 -7.83 1.18 9.88
C LEU A 19 -7.64 2.65 10.26
N VAL A 20 -6.68 2.94 11.14
CA VAL A 20 -6.39 4.31 11.60
C VAL A 20 -5.89 5.17 10.44
N ARG A 21 -4.99 4.63 9.61
CA ARG A 21 -4.39 5.38 8.49
C ARG A 21 -5.44 5.73 7.43
N VAL A 22 -6.25 4.75 7.01
CA VAL A 22 -7.29 4.95 6.00
C VAL A 22 -8.37 5.88 6.53
N ALA A 23 -8.89 5.64 7.74
CA ALA A 23 -9.96 6.44 8.32
C ALA A 23 -9.56 7.92 8.46
N CYS A 24 -8.40 8.19 9.07
CA CYS A 24 -7.98 9.57 9.29
C CYS A 24 -7.45 10.25 8.03
N GLY A 25 -6.84 9.51 7.09
CA GLY A 25 -6.44 10.04 5.79
C GLY A 25 -7.65 10.49 4.96
N LEU A 26 -8.70 9.65 4.90
CA LEU A 26 -9.96 10.02 4.24
C LEU A 26 -10.70 11.13 4.99
N ALA A 27 -10.77 11.07 6.32
CA ALA A 27 -11.38 12.12 7.14
C ALA A 27 -10.72 13.49 6.93
N ALA A 28 -9.38 13.54 6.87
CA ALA A 28 -8.62 14.75 6.59
C ALA A 28 -8.96 15.33 5.21
N LEU A 29 -9.20 14.46 4.22
CA LEU A 29 -9.55 14.86 2.86
C LEU A 29 -11.01 15.33 2.76
N THR A 30 -11.94 14.72 3.48
CA THR A 30 -13.38 15.04 3.43
C THR A 30 -13.85 16.04 4.49
N CYS A 31 -12.94 16.57 5.32
CA CYS A 31 -13.27 17.40 6.49
C CYS A 31 -14.28 16.75 7.44
N GLN A 32 -14.20 15.42 7.61
CA GLN A 32 -15.14 14.65 8.40
C GLN A 32 -14.58 14.32 9.79
N HIS A 33 -15.42 14.41 10.82
CA HIS A 33 -15.03 14.00 12.17
C HIS A 33 -15.04 12.48 12.29
N VAL A 34 -13.94 11.90 12.77
CA VAL A 34 -13.84 10.47 13.09
C VAL A 34 -13.40 10.25 14.53
N THR A 35 -14.05 9.30 15.22
CA THR A 35 -13.58 8.74 16.50
C THR A 35 -13.29 7.26 16.33
N ILE A 36 -12.10 6.83 16.73
CA ILE A 36 -11.68 5.43 16.72
C ILE A 36 -11.49 4.98 18.16
N GLN A 37 -12.28 4.02 18.61
CA GLN A 37 -12.11 3.36 19.90
C GLN A 37 -11.29 2.07 19.74
N HIS A 38 -10.74 1.54 20.82
CA HIS A 38 -9.99 0.28 20.82
C HIS A 38 -8.93 0.19 19.72
N VAL A 39 -8.22 1.29 19.46
CA VAL A 39 -7.19 1.38 18.41
C VAL A 39 -6.27 0.16 18.51
N ARG A 40 -6.09 -0.58 17.41
CA ARG A 40 -5.26 -1.79 17.33
C ARG A 40 -5.63 -2.87 18.38
N GLY A 41 -6.90 -2.98 18.73
CA GLY A 41 -7.38 -3.78 19.86
C GLY A 41 -7.24 -5.29 19.69
N LYS A 42 -7.03 -5.82 18.47
CA LYS A 42 -6.78 -7.25 18.20
C LYS A 42 -5.30 -7.63 18.23
N ARG A 43 -4.38 -6.69 18.43
CA ARG A 43 -2.94 -6.99 18.49
C ARG A 43 -2.57 -7.40 19.92
N GLU A 44 -2.40 -8.71 20.13
CA GLU A 44 -2.05 -9.32 21.42
C GLU A 44 -0.59 -9.09 21.86
N GLY A 45 -0.33 -9.31 23.16
CA GLY A 45 1.01 -9.36 23.76
C GLY A 45 1.78 -8.03 23.78
N GLY A 46 3.12 -8.11 23.87
CA GLY A 46 4.02 -6.94 23.87
C GLY A 46 3.99 -6.08 22.60
N ARG A 47 3.27 -6.50 21.56
CA ARG A 47 2.96 -5.70 20.35
C ARG A 47 1.82 -4.70 20.56
N GLY A 48 1.19 -4.76 21.74
CA GLY A 48 -0.15 -4.32 22.14
C GLY A 48 -0.71 -3.03 21.54
N GLY A 49 -2.04 -2.94 21.62
CA GLY A 49 -2.89 -1.93 21.02
C GLY A 49 -2.51 -0.46 21.29
N GLY A 50 -3.34 0.42 20.78
CA GLY A 50 -3.12 1.85 20.73
C GLY A 50 -2.21 2.30 19.59
N LEU A 51 -2.11 3.62 19.43
CA LEU A 51 -1.31 4.27 18.39
C LEU A 51 0.18 3.92 18.53
N LYS A 52 0.90 3.98 17.41
CA LYS A 52 2.35 3.76 17.32
C LYS A 52 2.99 5.03 16.76
N ALA A 53 4.31 5.15 16.85
CA ALA A 53 5.05 6.35 16.42
C ALA A 53 4.72 6.78 14.98
N GLN A 54 4.62 5.84 14.02
CA GLN A 54 4.23 6.15 12.64
C GLN A 54 2.79 6.69 12.51
N HIS A 55 1.85 6.22 13.34
CA HIS A 55 0.49 6.74 13.35
C HIS A 55 0.48 8.17 13.90
N VAL A 56 1.17 8.40 15.02
CA VAL A 56 1.26 9.72 15.63
C VAL A 56 1.94 10.71 14.67
N ALA A 57 3.01 10.30 13.98
CA ALA A 57 3.71 11.15 13.03
C ALA A 57 2.81 11.60 11.87
N SER A 58 2.13 10.67 11.20
CA SER A 58 1.24 11.01 10.07
C SER A 58 0.03 11.83 10.52
N LEU A 59 -0.60 11.46 11.63
CA LEU A 59 -1.77 12.14 12.17
C LEU A 59 -1.45 13.53 12.73
N THR A 60 -0.27 13.72 13.32
CA THR A 60 0.19 15.05 13.75
C THR A 60 0.40 15.96 12.56
N TRP A 61 0.99 15.44 11.47
CA TRP A 61 1.11 16.20 10.23
C TRP A 61 -0.26 16.55 9.65
N LEU A 62 -1.16 15.56 9.51
CA LEU A 62 -2.54 15.79 9.04
C LEU A 62 -3.28 16.81 9.92
N ALA A 63 -3.17 16.69 11.26
CA ALA A 63 -3.80 17.61 12.19
C ALA A 63 -3.29 19.05 12.01
N LYS A 64 -1.98 19.22 11.78
CA LYS A 64 -1.39 20.53 11.51
C LYS A 64 -1.91 21.14 10.21
N VAL A 65 -1.91 20.38 9.11
CA VAL A 65 -2.28 20.93 7.79
C VAL A 65 -3.79 21.14 7.62
N THR A 66 -4.60 20.37 8.33
CA THR A 66 -6.08 20.51 8.33
C THR A 66 -6.61 21.37 9.47
N ASP A 67 -5.74 21.93 10.32
CA ASP A 67 -6.12 22.61 11.55
C ASP A 67 -7.10 21.77 12.40
N ALA A 68 -6.80 20.48 12.59
CA ALA A 68 -7.72 19.56 13.24
C ALA A 68 -7.80 19.78 14.76
N GLN A 69 -8.99 19.59 15.32
CA GLN A 69 -9.17 19.29 16.74
C GLN A 69 -8.88 17.81 16.98
N VAL A 70 -7.96 17.50 17.90
CA VAL A 70 -7.53 16.12 18.15
C VAL A 70 -7.53 15.80 19.65
N GLN A 71 -7.97 14.59 19.99
CA GLN A 71 -7.87 14.04 21.35
C GLN A 71 -7.31 12.62 21.29
N GLY A 72 -6.39 12.30 22.20
CA GLY A 72 -5.76 10.97 22.25
C GLY A 72 -4.72 10.71 21.15
N LEU A 73 -4.16 11.76 20.54
CA LEU A 73 -3.09 11.66 19.54
C LEU A 73 -1.71 11.47 20.20
N THR A 74 -1.53 10.35 20.89
CA THR A 74 -0.26 10.01 21.57
C THR A 74 0.03 8.51 21.43
N VAL A 75 1.31 8.13 21.48
CA VAL A 75 1.72 6.72 21.37
C VAL A 75 1.09 5.93 22.52
N GLY A 76 0.53 4.76 22.19
CA GLY A 76 -0.17 3.89 23.14
C GLY A 76 -1.64 4.27 23.38
N SER A 77 -2.12 5.42 22.89
CA SER A 77 -3.53 5.80 23.05
C SER A 77 -4.47 4.82 22.35
N LYS A 78 -5.48 4.35 23.08
CA LYS A 78 -6.48 3.39 22.61
C LYS A 78 -7.73 4.05 22.03
N THR A 79 -7.85 5.37 22.17
CA THR A 79 -8.97 6.14 21.62
C THR A 79 -8.42 7.38 20.95
N LEU A 80 -8.87 7.67 19.73
CA LEU A 80 -8.50 8.84 18.96
C LEU A 80 -9.77 9.55 18.50
N SER A 81 -9.87 10.85 18.74
CA SER A 81 -10.84 11.74 18.08
C SER A 81 -10.06 12.66 17.15
N PHE A 82 -10.44 12.73 15.88
CA PHE A 82 -9.78 13.53 14.85
C PHE A 82 -10.83 14.30 14.04
N GLN A 83 -10.83 15.63 14.20
CA GLN A 83 -11.79 16.53 13.56
C GLN A 83 -11.06 17.61 12.74
N PRO A 84 -10.76 17.32 11.46
CA PRO A 84 -10.16 18.28 10.54
C PRO A 84 -11.11 19.46 10.25
N ARG A 85 -10.56 20.66 10.04
CA ARG A 85 -11.32 21.89 9.79
C ARG A 85 -11.04 22.52 8.42
N ARG A 86 -9.95 22.14 7.76
CA ARG A 86 -9.52 22.67 6.46
C ARG A 86 -9.36 21.55 5.44
N SER A 87 -9.78 21.85 4.23
CA SER A 87 -9.70 20.96 3.07
C SER A 87 -8.30 20.97 2.44
N PRO A 88 -7.95 19.97 1.61
CA PRO A 88 -6.70 19.96 0.86
C PRO A 88 -6.47 21.22 -0.01
N ALA A 89 -7.53 21.82 -0.56
CA ALA A 89 -7.43 23.05 -1.37
C ALA A 89 -6.94 24.28 -0.59
N GLU A 90 -7.01 24.25 0.74
CA GLU A 90 -6.55 25.32 1.62
C GLU A 90 -5.09 25.12 2.07
N LEU A 91 -4.42 24.06 1.59
CA LEU A 91 -3.01 23.83 1.88
C LEU A 91 -2.15 24.90 1.20
N GLY A 92 -1.54 25.78 1.99
CA GLY A 92 -0.61 26.79 1.51
C GLY A 92 0.82 26.26 1.27
N PRO A 93 1.51 25.75 2.31
CA PRO A 93 2.91 25.34 2.17
C PRO A 93 3.09 24.17 1.20
N ARG A 94 4.22 24.16 0.48
CA ARG A 94 4.56 23.13 -0.52
C ARG A 94 5.76 22.26 -0.15
N ASN A 95 6.43 22.53 0.97
CA ASN A 95 7.58 21.76 1.42
C ASN A 95 7.39 21.34 2.88
N PHE A 96 7.52 20.04 3.16
CA PHE A 96 7.30 19.48 4.48
C PHE A 96 8.37 18.47 4.86
N ASP A 97 8.83 18.60 6.10
CA ASP A 97 9.58 17.57 6.80
C ASP A 97 8.65 16.85 7.78
N ILE A 98 8.62 15.52 7.70
CA ILE A 98 7.83 14.65 8.57
C ILE A 98 8.76 13.66 9.23
N GLU A 99 8.89 13.77 10.54
CA GLU A 99 9.77 12.92 11.32
C GLU A 99 8.96 12.07 12.30
N ALA A 100 9.24 10.76 12.30
CA ALA A 100 8.66 9.87 13.29
C ALA A 100 9.44 9.93 14.61
N GLY A 101 8.72 9.88 15.74
CA GLY A 101 9.34 9.91 17.07
C GLY A 101 10.22 8.71 17.43
N THR A 102 10.33 7.70 16.56
CA THR A 102 11.24 6.56 16.71
C THR A 102 11.86 6.20 15.37
N ASP A 103 13.14 5.83 15.35
CA ASP A 103 13.87 5.54 14.11
C ASP A 103 13.31 4.37 13.31
N ALA A 104 12.68 3.40 13.98
CA ALA A 104 12.08 2.21 13.36
C ALA A 104 10.61 2.38 12.92
N ALA A 105 10.02 3.57 13.07
CA ALA A 105 8.67 3.84 12.57
C ALA A 105 8.69 3.92 11.04
N SER A 106 7.77 3.21 10.37
CA SER A 106 7.79 3.11 8.92
C SER A 106 7.49 4.46 8.25
N ALA A 107 8.44 4.97 7.48
CA ALA A 107 8.25 6.14 6.62
C ALA A 107 7.16 5.90 5.57
N LEU A 108 7.02 4.66 5.08
CA LEU A 108 6.07 4.34 4.02
C LEU A 108 4.64 4.14 4.54
N LEU A 109 4.47 3.73 5.79
CA LEU A 109 3.16 3.76 6.42
C LEU A 109 2.74 5.19 6.78
N ILE A 110 3.68 6.09 7.05
CA ILE A 110 3.37 7.53 7.15
C ILE A 110 2.88 8.03 5.79
N LEU A 111 3.61 7.73 4.71
CA LEU A 111 3.22 8.08 3.35
C LEU A 111 1.82 7.57 3.00
N GLN A 112 1.52 6.29 3.27
CA GLN A 112 0.19 5.71 3.02
C GLN A 112 -0.95 6.50 3.66
N ALA A 113 -0.75 7.03 4.88
CA ALA A 113 -1.79 7.77 5.59
C ALA A 113 -2.03 9.17 5.00
N ILE A 114 -0.96 9.84 4.55
CA ILE A 114 -1.02 11.24 4.10
C ILE A 114 -1.22 11.36 2.58
N LEU A 115 -0.87 10.33 1.81
CA LEU A 115 -0.85 10.38 0.35
C LEU A 115 -2.19 10.81 -0.26
N PRO A 116 -3.36 10.27 0.17
CA PRO A 116 -4.64 10.73 -0.37
C PRO A 116 -4.84 12.24 -0.19
N PHE A 117 -4.54 12.78 1.00
CA PHE A 117 -4.65 14.22 1.25
C PHE A 117 -3.72 15.04 0.34
N VAL A 118 -2.46 14.61 0.21
CA VAL A 118 -1.46 15.30 -0.64
C VAL A 118 -1.85 15.28 -2.11
N LEU A 119 -2.40 14.16 -2.60
CA LEU A 119 -2.84 14.05 -4.00
C LEU A 119 -3.94 15.03 -4.36
N PHE A 120 -4.81 15.40 -3.42
CA PHE A 120 -5.88 16.37 -3.68
C PHE A 120 -5.56 17.79 -3.21
N ALA A 121 -4.33 18.08 -2.82
CA ALA A 121 -3.91 19.40 -2.34
C ALA A 121 -3.41 20.33 -3.47
N GLY A 122 -4.03 20.25 -4.65
CA GLY A 122 -3.70 21.08 -5.81
C GLY A 122 -4.07 22.54 -5.60
N ASN A 123 -3.25 23.45 -6.11
CA ASN A 123 -3.52 24.88 -6.13
C ASN A 123 -3.66 25.42 -7.56
N THR A 124 -4.03 26.69 -7.66
CA THR A 124 -4.20 27.40 -8.94
C THR A 124 -2.90 27.51 -9.74
N GLU A 125 -1.75 27.38 -9.09
CA GLU A 125 -0.42 27.46 -9.71
C GLU A 125 0.12 26.09 -10.12
N ASN A 126 -0.63 25.01 -9.85
CA ASN A 126 -0.24 23.63 -10.12
C ASN A 126 1.15 23.27 -9.56
N GLU A 127 1.49 23.82 -8.38
CA GLU A 127 2.78 23.60 -7.74
C GLU A 127 2.89 22.18 -7.15
N PRO A 128 4.04 21.52 -7.30
CA PRO A 128 4.26 20.23 -6.67
C PRO A 128 4.44 20.38 -5.15
N ILE A 129 4.16 19.30 -4.42
CA ILE A 129 4.41 19.19 -2.98
C ILE A 129 5.67 18.34 -2.76
N VAL A 130 6.64 18.93 -2.07
CA VAL A 130 7.88 18.28 -1.63
C VAL A 130 7.67 17.72 -0.22
N LEU A 131 7.94 16.41 -0.07
CA LEU A 131 7.85 15.70 1.20
C LEU A 131 9.19 15.05 1.52
N ASN A 132 9.75 15.34 2.68
CA ASN A 132 10.84 14.59 3.27
C ASN A 132 10.31 13.80 4.46
N ILE A 133 10.32 12.47 4.36
CA ILE A 133 9.83 11.59 5.42
C ILE A 133 11.02 10.88 6.05
N TYR A 134 11.25 11.12 7.33
CA TYR A 134 12.33 10.55 8.11
C TYR A 134 11.79 9.44 9.02
N GLY A 135 12.31 8.23 8.82
CA GLY A 135 11.85 7.01 9.49
C GLY A 135 12.46 5.76 8.88
N GLY A 136 12.04 4.59 9.34
CA GLY A 136 12.49 3.33 8.80
C GLY A 136 11.96 3.08 7.39
N THR A 137 12.83 2.63 6.48
CA THR A 137 12.51 2.37 5.06
C THR A 137 12.41 0.87 4.77
N ASN A 138 13.04 0.05 5.60
CA ASN A 138 13.00 -1.41 5.56
C ASN A 138 12.67 -1.92 6.97
N VAL A 139 11.37 -1.92 7.30
CA VAL A 139 10.87 -2.29 8.63
C VAL A 139 9.79 -3.36 8.56
N HIS A 140 9.74 -4.22 9.59
CA HIS A 140 8.80 -5.33 9.62
C HIS A 140 7.34 -4.88 9.56
N TRP A 141 6.51 -5.69 8.89
CA TRP A 141 5.06 -5.48 8.78
C TRP A 141 4.69 -4.14 8.11
N SER A 142 5.53 -3.70 7.18
CA SER A 142 5.29 -2.55 6.32
C SER A 142 5.95 -2.77 4.96
N PRO A 143 5.50 -2.07 3.91
CA PRO A 143 6.21 -2.06 2.63
C PRO A 143 7.65 -1.57 2.79
N SER A 144 8.58 -2.19 2.06
CA SER A 144 9.92 -1.65 1.87
C SER A 144 9.91 -0.49 0.86
N TYR A 145 10.97 0.33 0.88
CA TYR A 145 11.13 1.38 -0.14
C TYR A 145 11.10 0.79 -1.54
N GLU A 146 11.78 -0.33 -1.73
CA GLU A 146 11.87 -1.03 -3.01
C GLU A 146 10.50 -1.51 -3.50
N TYR A 147 9.63 -2.01 -2.61
CA TYR A 147 8.28 -2.41 -2.99
C TYR A 147 7.45 -1.19 -3.44
N VAL A 148 7.55 -0.08 -2.70
CA VAL A 148 6.84 1.15 -3.07
C VAL A 148 7.34 1.70 -4.40
N ASP A 149 8.66 1.67 -4.62
CA ASP A 149 9.30 2.20 -5.82
C ASP A 149 9.06 1.34 -7.07
N GLN A 150 9.03 0.02 -6.92
CA GLN A 150 8.98 -0.92 -8.05
C GLN A 150 7.59 -1.50 -8.31
N VAL A 151 6.66 -1.42 -7.35
CA VAL A 151 5.31 -2.02 -7.47
C VAL A 151 4.21 -0.98 -7.26
N LEU A 152 4.10 -0.39 -6.06
CA LEU A 152 2.98 0.49 -5.74
C LEU A 152 2.96 1.74 -6.63
N MET A 153 4.04 2.53 -6.62
CA MET A 153 4.05 3.82 -7.31
C MET A 153 3.92 3.68 -8.84
N PRO A 154 4.58 2.72 -9.53
CA PRO A 154 4.31 2.49 -10.95
C PRO A 154 2.84 2.21 -11.24
N VAL A 155 2.15 1.44 -10.39
CA VAL A 155 0.72 1.18 -10.56
C VAL A 155 -0.11 2.45 -10.32
N LEU A 156 0.24 3.26 -9.33
CA LEU A 156 -0.42 4.56 -9.12
C LEU A 156 -0.24 5.50 -10.32
N GLU A 157 0.96 5.52 -10.89
CA GLU A 157 1.31 6.36 -12.03
C GLU A 157 0.59 5.91 -13.30
N GLU A 158 0.62 4.62 -13.61
CA GLU A 158 0.03 4.04 -14.82
C GLU A 158 -1.49 3.95 -14.77
N ARG A 159 -2.05 3.61 -13.60
CA ARG A 159 -3.49 3.29 -13.47
C ARG A 159 -4.31 4.44 -12.95
N PHE A 160 -3.72 5.35 -12.18
CA PHE A 160 -4.43 6.50 -11.61
C PHE A 160 -3.92 7.85 -12.14
N GLY A 161 -2.92 7.86 -13.04
CA GLY A 161 -2.37 9.09 -13.61
C GLY A 161 -1.62 9.96 -12.59
N ILE A 162 -1.27 9.40 -11.43
CA ILE A 162 -0.54 10.08 -10.37
C ILE A 162 0.89 10.35 -10.85
N ARG A 163 1.54 11.43 -10.37
CA ARG A 163 2.96 11.70 -10.69
C ARG A 163 3.74 11.94 -9.42
N VAL A 164 4.65 11.03 -9.09
CA VAL A 164 5.45 11.10 -7.86
C VAL A 164 6.90 10.77 -8.16
N ARG A 165 7.75 11.80 -8.21
CA ARG A 165 9.19 11.58 -8.16
C ARG A 165 9.57 11.17 -6.74
N ARG A 166 10.36 10.12 -6.58
CA ARG A 166 10.75 9.56 -5.30
C ARG A 166 12.23 9.22 -5.30
N GLU A 167 12.87 9.41 -4.16
CA GLU A 167 14.28 9.15 -3.96
C GLU A 167 14.54 8.67 -2.53
N LEU A 168 15.24 7.55 -2.40
CA LEU A 168 15.79 7.09 -1.13
C LEU A 168 17.11 7.80 -0.87
N LYS A 169 17.13 8.73 0.10
CA LYS A 169 18.33 9.48 0.48
C LYS A 169 19.21 8.69 1.44
N SER A 170 18.58 7.98 2.39
CA SER A 170 19.26 7.10 3.32
C SER A 170 18.34 5.98 3.79
N ARG A 171 18.92 4.82 4.08
CA ARG A 171 18.19 3.62 4.47
C ARG A 171 18.01 3.54 5.98
N GLY A 172 16.81 3.21 6.42
CA GLY A 172 16.46 3.01 7.82
C GLY A 172 15.95 1.59 8.09
N TRP A 173 16.38 1.01 9.20
CA TRP A 173 16.12 -0.40 9.53
C TRP A 173 15.47 -0.56 10.89
N SER A 174 14.50 -1.49 10.99
CA SER A 174 14.00 -1.97 12.29
C SER A 174 14.78 -3.15 12.85
N LEU A 175 15.63 -3.78 12.03
CA LEU A 175 16.43 -4.95 12.39
C LEU A 175 17.90 -4.58 12.60
N GLY A 176 18.53 -5.29 13.54
CA GLY A 176 19.84 -4.89 14.06
C GLY A 176 19.73 -3.62 14.90
N PRO A 177 20.79 -2.79 14.98
CA PRO A 177 20.70 -1.45 15.53
C PRO A 177 19.65 -0.65 14.74
N PRO A 178 18.58 -0.16 15.39
CA PRO A 178 17.59 0.69 14.74
C PRO A 178 18.29 1.88 14.09
N SER A 179 17.84 2.25 12.91
CA SER A 179 18.39 3.38 12.17
C SER A 179 17.30 4.08 11.40
N ARG A 180 17.43 5.40 11.34
CA ARG A 180 16.50 6.26 10.62
C ARG A 180 16.97 6.43 9.18
N GLY A 181 16.05 6.24 8.25
CA GLY A 181 16.22 6.56 6.85
C GLY A 181 15.50 7.85 6.47
N HIS A 182 15.59 8.20 5.20
CA HIS A 182 15.01 9.40 4.62
C HIS A 182 14.53 9.10 3.20
N VAL A 183 13.25 9.33 2.97
CA VAL A 183 12.62 9.28 1.65
C VAL A 183 12.22 10.70 1.25
N ALA A 184 12.69 11.15 0.10
CA ALA A 184 12.28 12.42 -0.51
C ALA A 184 11.29 12.15 -1.64
N LEU A 185 10.15 12.84 -1.63
CA LEU A 185 9.13 12.76 -2.67
C LEU A 185 8.80 14.15 -3.21
N VAL A 186 8.52 14.22 -4.51
CA VAL A 186 7.90 15.37 -5.16
C VAL A 186 6.62 14.86 -5.82
N VAL A 187 5.49 15.20 -5.22
CA VAL A 187 4.15 14.79 -5.64
C VAL A 187 3.53 15.90 -6.46
N GLN A 188 3.07 15.60 -7.66
CA GLN A 188 2.17 16.50 -8.39
C GLN A 188 0.75 16.21 -7.91
N PRO A 189 0.07 17.17 -7.26
CA PRO A 189 -1.33 17.00 -6.91
C PRO A 189 -2.22 16.96 -8.16
N VAL A 190 -3.39 16.35 -8.03
CA VAL A 190 -4.48 16.45 -8.99
C VAL A 190 -4.91 17.92 -9.07
N PRO A 191 -5.07 18.49 -10.28
CA PRO A 191 -5.53 19.86 -10.45
C PRO A 191 -6.89 20.09 -9.77
N ARG A 192 -7.10 21.31 -9.29
CA ARG A 192 -8.34 21.70 -8.62
C ARG A 192 -9.54 21.51 -9.55
N GLY A 193 -10.63 20.93 -9.05
CA GLY A 193 -11.82 20.59 -9.83
C GLY A 193 -11.69 19.38 -10.76
N GLU A 194 -10.51 18.75 -10.86
CA GLU A 194 -10.34 17.52 -11.63
C GLU A 194 -10.44 16.28 -10.73
N PRO A 195 -11.08 15.20 -11.20
CA PRO A 195 -11.10 13.94 -10.48
C PRO A 195 -9.86 13.10 -10.77
N LEU A 196 -9.51 12.23 -9.83
CA LEU A 196 -8.63 11.10 -10.11
C LEU A 196 -9.36 10.10 -11.02
N ARG A 197 -8.72 9.61 -12.08
CA ARG A 197 -9.33 8.65 -13.02
C ARG A 197 -8.56 7.35 -13.03
N PHE A 198 -9.28 6.24 -13.08
CA PHE A 198 -8.69 4.93 -13.28
C PHE A 198 -8.61 4.62 -14.78
N ALA A 199 -7.41 4.36 -15.30
CA ALA A 199 -7.21 3.85 -16.66
C ALA A 199 -7.33 2.33 -16.64
N PRO A 200 -8.20 1.67 -17.39
CA PRO A 200 -8.27 0.20 -17.48
C PRO A 200 -6.93 -0.44 -17.89
N TRP A 201 -6.75 -1.72 -17.60
CA TRP A 201 -5.55 -2.44 -18.03
C TRP A 201 -5.57 -2.59 -19.57
N PRO A 202 -4.42 -2.63 -20.25
CA PRO A 202 -4.39 -2.79 -21.70
C PRO A 202 -5.12 -4.08 -22.10
N LYS A 203 -6.15 -3.94 -22.95
CA LYS A 203 -6.86 -5.08 -23.52
C LYS A 203 -6.00 -5.71 -24.62
N HIS A 204 -5.51 -6.92 -24.37
CA HIS A 204 -5.06 -7.86 -25.41
C HIS A 204 -3.87 -7.43 -26.29
N THR A 205 -2.74 -7.03 -25.72
CA THR A 205 -1.47 -7.08 -26.45
C THR A 205 -0.83 -8.47 -26.43
N CYS A 206 -1.16 -9.31 -25.46
CA CYS A 206 -0.62 -10.66 -25.29
C CYS A 206 -1.71 -11.74 -25.18
N SER A 207 -1.43 -12.94 -25.71
CA SER A 207 -2.29 -14.14 -25.55
C SER A 207 -2.36 -14.67 -24.12
N SER A 208 -1.48 -14.19 -23.24
CA SER A 208 -1.31 -14.66 -21.85
C SER A 208 -0.99 -13.49 -20.91
N PRO A 209 -1.97 -12.60 -20.62
CA PRO A 209 -1.74 -11.33 -19.88
C PRO A 209 -1.18 -11.52 -18.47
N HIS A 210 -1.41 -12.68 -17.87
CA HIS A 210 -0.93 -13.05 -16.53
C HIS A 210 0.39 -13.83 -16.55
N GLN A 211 0.96 -14.10 -17.74
CA GLN A 211 2.24 -14.79 -17.83
C GLN A 211 3.38 -13.86 -17.43
N VAL A 212 4.23 -14.35 -16.53
CA VAL A 212 5.45 -13.65 -16.14
C VAL A 212 6.46 -13.72 -17.28
N CYS A 213 6.91 -12.56 -17.77
CA CYS A 213 7.93 -12.43 -18.81
C CYS A 213 9.30 -12.03 -18.26
N ARG A 214 9.34 -11.33 -17.12
CA ARG A 214 10.57 -10.91 -16.44
C ARG A 214 10.42 -10.94 -14.93
N ILE A 215 11.49 -11.20 -14.20
CA ILE A 215 11.57 -11.07 -12.74
C ILE A 215 12.72 -10.14 -12.36
N ASP A 216 12.38 -9.05 -11.69
CA ASP A 216 13.35 -8.11 -11.13
C ASP A 216 13.66 -8.52 -9.68
N ILE A 217 14.94 -8.51 -9.34
CA ILE A 217 15.47 -8.92 -8.03
C ILE A 217 16.21 -7.75 -7.39
N SER A 218 15.83 -7.40 -6.16
CA SER A 218 16.54 -6.42 -5.34
C SER A 218 17.01 -7.09 -4.05
N ILE A 219 18.31 -7.06 -3.78
CA ILE A 219 18.91 -7.63 -2.57
C ILE A 219 19.66 -6.56 -1.77
N MET A 220 19.34 -6.48 -0.48
CA MET A 220 20.09 -5.72 0.52
C MET A 220 20.41 -6.68 1.65
N VAL A 221 21.55 -7.34 1.52
CA VAL A 221 22.05 -8.37 2.45
C VAL A 221 23.55 -8.12 2.67
N PRO A 222 24.19 -8.71 3.69
CA PRO A 222 25.62 -8.54 3.92
C PRO A 222 26.41 -8.94 2.67
N ARG A 223 27.43 -8.14 2.31
CA ARG A 223 28.26 -8.38 1.11
C ARG A 223 28.80 -9.81 0.99
N SER A 224 29.17 -10.42 2.12
CA SER A 224 29.67 -11.80 2.17
C SER A 224 28.65 -12.84 1.68
N ALA A 225 27.35 -12.50 1.66
CA ALA A 225 26.27 -13.38 1.24
C ALA A 225 25.75 -13.10 -0.18
N HIS A 226 26.23 -12.05 -0.88
CA HIS A 226 25.72 -11.68 -2.21
C HIS A 226 25.78 -12.86 -3.19
N ALA A 227 26.95 -13.48 -3.37
CA ALA A 227 27.11 -14.59 -4.32
C ALA A 227 26.19 -15.78 -4.01
N LEU A 228 26.07 -16.15 -2.74
CA LEU A 228 25.21 -17.25 -2.29
C LEU A 228 23.73 -16.94 -2.55
N VAL A 229 23.24 -15.77 -2.13
CA VAL A 229 21.84 -15.37 -2.31
C VAL A 229 21.49 -15.27 -3.79
N GLN A 230 22.37 -14.68 -4.61
CA GLN A 230 22.16 -14.59 -6.05
C GLN A 230 22.05 -15.98 -6.69
N ALA A 231 22.97 -16.90 -6.36
CA ALA A 231 22.94 -18.26 -6.87
C ALA A 231 21.66 -19.01 -6.45
N GLU A 232 21.26 -18.94 -5.18
CA GLU A 232 20.08 -19.63 -4.66
C GLU A 232 18.77 -19.07 -5.23
N LEU A 233 18.67 -17.74 -5.43
CA LEU A 233 17.51 -17.12 -6.07
C LEU A 233 17.39 -17.55 -7.53
N LEU A 234 18.48 -17.48 -8.31
CA LEU A 234 18.47 -17.91 -9.71
C LEU A 234 18.10 -19.40 -9.85
N ALA A 235 18.70 -20.25 -9.02
CA ALA A 235 18.40 -21.69 -9.00
C ALA A 235 16.95 -21.98 -8.60
N SER A 236 16.41 -21.25 -7.63
CA SER A 236 15.01 -21.42 -7.17
C SER A 236 14.01 -20.90 -8.19
N LEU A 237 14.27 -19.72 -8.79
CA LEU A 237 13.41 -19.13 -9.81
C LEU A 237 13.42 -19.97 -11.09
N GLY A 238 14.57 -20.45 -11.54
CA GLY A 238 14.68 -21.29 -12.74
C GLY A 238 13.89 -22.60 -12.68
N LYS A 239 13.58 -23.10 -11.47
CA LYS A 239 12.70 -24.27 -11.25
C LYS A 239 11.21 -23.94 -11.43
N MET A 240 10.81 -22.69 -11.23
CA MET A 240 9.41 -22.25 -11.25
C MET A 240 9.04 -21.45 -12.50
N TYR A 241 10.03 -20.77 -13.10
CA TYR A 241 9.85 -19.85 -14.22
C TYR A 241 10.81 -20.20 -15.35
N HIS A 242 10.40 -21.15 -16.20
CA HIS A 242 11.21 -21.62 -17.32
C HIS A 242 11.28 -20.57 -18.43
N GLY A 243 12.50 -20.18 -18.83
CA GLY A 243 12.73 -19.24 -19.93
C GLY A 243 12.35 -17.78 -19.62
N VAL A 244 12.03 -17.46 -18.36
CA VAL A 244 11.72 -16.09 -17.92
C VAL A 244 13.02 -15.33 -17.65
N GLU A 245 13.11 -14.11 -18.15
CA GLU A 245 14.27 -13.24 -17.91
C GLU A 245 14.36 -12.88 -16.43
N THR A 246 15.55 -12.97 -15.84
CA THR A 246 15.79 -12.57 -14.45
C THR A 246 16.86 -11.48 -14.40
N GLN A 247 16.57 -10.38 -13.72
CA GLN A 247 17.44 -9.21 -13.65
C GLN A 247 17.67 -8.79 -12.20
N PHE A 248 18.94 -8.58 -11.82
CA PHE A 248 19.26 -7.93 -10.54
C PHE A 248 19.22 -6.41 -10.71
N LYS A 249 18.17 -5.77 -10.18
CA LYS A 249 18.02 -4.32 -10.18
C LYS A 249 18.82 -3.63 -9.11
N LEU A 250 18.97 -4.28 -7.96
CA LEU A 250 19.71 -3.74 -6.82
C LEU A 250 20.48 -4.87 -6.14
N VAL A 251 21.77 -4.64 -5.91
CA VAL A 251 22.63 -5.47 -5.07
C VAL A 251 23.38 -4.53 -4.15
N GLU A 252 22.95 -4.47 -2.89
CA GLU A 252 23.50 -3.57 -1.88
C GLU A 252 24.00 -4.35 -0.67
N ASP A 253 25.09 -3.88 -0.09
CA ASP A 253 25.59 -4.36 1.19
C ASP A 253 24.78 -3.75 2.33
N SER A 254 24.07 -4.58 3.10
CA SER A 254 23.28 -4.10 4.23
C SER A 254 24.14 -3.68 5.44
N GLY A 255 25.43 -4.02 5.42
CA GLY A 255 26.41 -3.67 6.46
C GLY A 255 26.20 -4.37 7.80
N HIS A 256 25.18 -5.24 7.94
CA HIS A 256 24.92 -5.95 9.19
C HIS A 256 24.16 -7.25 8.96
N ASP A 257 24.60 -8.33 9.60
CA ASP A 257 23.99 -9.67 9.53
C ASP A 257 22.53 -9.77 10.02
N ALA A 258 22.02 -8.73 10.66
CA ALA A 258 20.63 -8.67 11.10
C ALA A 258 19.71 -8.04 10.05
N ARG A 259 20.27 -7.45 8.99
CA ARG A 259 19.56 -6.68 7.97
C ARG A 259 19.58 -7.46 6.66
N TRP A 260 18.54 -8.25 6.43
CA TRP A 260 18.36 -8.98 5.18
C TRP A 260 17.02 -8.59 4.59
N SER A 261 17.05 -7.90 3.45
CA SER A 261 15.87 -7.53 2.70
C SER A 261 16.05 -7.99 1.27
N ILE A 262 15.11 -8.79 0.79
CA ILE A 262 15.09 -9.30 -0.59
C ILE A 262 13.70 -9.02 -1.13
N LEU A 263 13.61 -8.40 -2.31
CA LEU A 263 12.37 -8.18 -3.04
C LEU A 263 12.47 -8.88 -4.41
N LEU A 264 11.43 -9.61 -4.77
CA LEU A 264 11.21 -10.13 -6.10
C LEU A 264 9.98 -9.46 -6.70
N VAL A 265 10.08 -9.01 -7.95
CA VAL A 265 8.96 -8.44 -8.70
C VAL A 265 8.79 -9.20 -10.00
N GLY A 266 7.69 -9.94 -10.14
CA GLY A 266 7.29 -10.53 -11.41
C GLY A 266 6.59 -9.50 -12.29
N HIS A 267 6.92 -9.49 -13.57
CA HIS A 267 6.32 -8.60 -14.58
C HIS A 267 5.59 -9.41 -15.64
N SER A 268 4.40 -8.96 -16.04
CA SER A 268 3.76 -9.42 -17.27
C SER A 268 4.08 -8.51 -18.46
N GLN A 269 3.77 -8.99 -19.67
CA GLN A 269 3.91 -8.19 -20.89
C GLN A 269 2.98 -6.96 -20.91
N ASP A 270 1.81 -7.07 -20.27
CA ASP A 270 0.80 -6.00 -20.23
C ASP A 270 0.97 -5.05 -19.03
N GLY A 271 2.13 -5.10 -18.36
CA GLY A 271 2.50 -4.16 -17.30
C GLY A 271 2.05 -4.54 -15.89
N ILE A 272 1.47 -5.73 -15.68
CA ILE A 272 1.11 -6.22 -14.34
C ILE A 272 2.38 -6.49 -13.54
N ARG A 273 2.34 -6.18 -12.24
CA ARG A 273 3.44 -6.36 -11.31
C ARG A 273 2.97 -7.10 -10.06
N TRP A 274 3.71 -8.15 -9.69
CA TRP A 274 3.49 -8.88 -8.44
C TRP A 274 4.75 -8.83 -7.60
N GLY A 275 4.67 -8.24 -6.41
CA GLY A 275 5.80 -8.12 -5.50
C GLY A 275 5.73 -9.08 -4.33
N ARG A 276 6.85 -9.73 -4.01
CA ARG A 276 7.03 -10.44 -2.74
C ARG A 276 8.39 -10.11 -2.15
N ASP A 277 8.40 -9.76 -0.87
CA ASP A 277 9.62 -9.48 -0.14
C ASP A 277 9.81 -10.38 1.08
N ALA A 278 11.05 -10.47 1.52
CA ALA A 278 11.44 -11.07 2.78
C ALA A 278 12.34 -10.08 3.53
N LEU A 279 11.95 -9.75 4.77
CA LEU A 279 12.77 -9.02 5.73
C LEU A 279 13.04 -9.94 6.93
N PHE A 280 14.31 -10.23 7.21
CA PHE A 280 14.69 -11.11 8.33
C PHE A 280 16.09 -10.77 8.88
N SER A 281 16.42 -11.38 10.02
CA SER A 281 17.77 -11.36 10.59
C SER A 281 18.35 -12.76 10.53
N MET A 282 19.65 -12.88 10.24
CA MET A 282 20.32 -14.15 10.40
C MET A 282 20.28 -14.57 11.87
N PRO A 283 19.84 -15.81 12.18
CA PRO A 283 19.89 -16.31 13.54
C PRO A 283 21.33 -16.35 14.04
N LYS A 284 21.53 -16.10 15.35
CA LYS A 284 22.83 -16.27 15.99
C LYS A 284 23.31 -17.73 15.83
N PRO A 285 24.61 -17.99 15.66
CA PRO A 285 25.12 -19.36 15.47
C PRO A 285 24.61 -20.37 16.50
N ALA A 286 24.57 -19.98 17.77
CA ALA A 286 24.07 -20.84 18.87
C ALA A 286 22.57 -21.20 18.79
N LYS A 287 21.78 -20.50 17.95
CA LYS A 287 20.35 -20.74 17.75
C LYS A 287 20.04 -21.35 16.38
N LEU A 288 21.06 -21.53 15.54
CA LEU A 288 20.89 -22.05 14.19
C LEU A 288 20.83 -23.58 14.26
N LYS A 289 19.71 -24.17 13.83
CA LYS A 289 19.54 -25.63 13.77
C LYS A 289 20.09 -26.25 12.47
N SER A 290 20.55 -25.40 11.55
CA SER A 290 20.99 -25.69 10.19
C SER A 290 22.29 -24.93 9.90
N THR A 291 22.92 -25.12 8.75
CA THR A 291 24.01 -24.23 8.30
C THR A 291 23.45 -22.86 7.89
N ARG A 292 24.34 -21.86 7.76
CA ARG A 292 23.96 -20.52 7.27
C ARG A 292 23.44 -20.63 5.84
N GLU A 293 24.11 -21.44 5.04
CA GLU A 293 23.78 -21.74 3.66
C GLU A 293 22.39 -22.36 3.54
N GLU A 294 22.09 -23.38 4.35
CA GLU A 294 20.77 -24.01 4.40
C GLU A 294 19.66 -23.03 4.79
N PHE A 295 19.93 -22.12 5.74
CA PHE A 295 18.96 -21.10 6.12
C PHE A 295 18.69 -20.12 4.97
N VAL A 296 19.75 -19.64 4.30
CA VAL A 296 19.64 -18.74 3.15
C VAL A 296 18.89 -19.41 2.00
N GLN A 297 19.23 -20.66 1.70
CA GLN A 297 18.54 -21.46 0.69
C GLN A 297 17.05 -21.60 1.01
N LEU A 298 16.70 -21.93 2.26
CA LEU A 298 15.31 -22.04 2.67
C LEU A 298 14.56 -20.70 2.52
N ALA A 299 15.16 -19.60 2.96
CA ALA A 299 14.57 -18.26 2.86
C ALA A 299 14.34 -17.85 1.39
N CYS A 300 15.33 -18.05 0.52
CA CYS A 300 15.23 -17.78 -0.91
C CYS A 300 14.14 -18.65 -1.57
N ALA A 301 14.12 -19.95 -1.27
CA ALA A 301 13.13 -20.86 -1.82
C ALA A 301 11.70 -20.54 -1.35
N GLN A 302 11.53 -20.14 -0.07
CA GLN A 302 10.24 -19.68 0.45
C GLN A 302 9.76 -18.41 -0.25
N LEU A 303 10.64 -17.43 -0.44
CA LEU A 303 10.32 -16.20 -1.13
C LEU A 303 9.92 -16.43 -2.59
N CYS A 304 10.69 -17.26 -3.31
CA CYS A 304 10.38 -17.59 -4.70
C CYS A 304 9.04 -18.35 -4.82
N ARG A 305 8.73 -19.27 -3.88
CA ARG A 305 7.42 -19.93 -3.84
C ARG A 305 6.28 -18.95 -3.53
N ALA A 306 6.52 -17.97 -2.67
CA ALA A 306 5.54 -16.93 -2.37
C ALA A 306 5.24 -16.08 -3.60
N LEU A 307 6.27 -15.69 -4.37
CA LEU A 307 6.08 -14.98 -5.64
C LEU A 307 5.30 -15.85 -6.63
N HIS A 308 5.70 -17.13 -6.78
CA HIS A 308 5.02 -18.07 -7.68
C HIS A 308 3.54 -18.15 -7.39
N LYS A 309 3.17 -18.29 -6.10
CA LYS A 309 1.77 -18.31 -5.66
C LYS A 309 0.99 -17.07 -6.09
N GLU A 310 1.60 -15.88 -6.05
CA GLU A 310 0.94 -14.66 -6.53
C GLU A 310 0.77 -14.65 -8.04
N THR A 311 1.83 -14.98 -8.78
CA THR A 311 1.81 -14.92 -10.24
C THR A 311 0.95 -16.00 -10.89
N THR A 312 0.63 -17.08 -10.17
CA THR A 312 -0.30 -18.12 -10.65
C THR A 312 -1.76 -17.78 -10.40
N GLN A 313 -2.05 -16.78 -9.56
CA GLN A 313 -3.40 -16.24 -9.42
C GLN A 313 -3.64 -15.33 -10.64
N ALA A 314 -4.66 -15.61 -11.44
CA ALA A 314 -5.03 -14.78 -12.60
C ALA A 314 -5.64 -13.44 -12.13
N GLY A 315 -4.81 -12.59 -11.52
CA GLY A 315 -5.19 -11.30 -10.98
C GLY A 315 -4.16 -10.22 -11.29
N THR A 316 -4.60 -8.97 -11.22
CA THR A 316 -3.83 -7.80 -11.67
C THR A 316 -3.05 -7.12 -10.54
N ALA A 317 -3.09 -7.67 -9.33
CA ALA A 317 -2.40 -7.16 -8.16
C ALA A 317 -1.95 -8.30 -7.25
N ASP A 318 -0.89 -8.07 -6.48
CA ASP A 318 -0.54 -8.94 -5.35
C ASP A 318 -1.31 -8.55 -4.06
N GLU A 319 -1.15 -9.36 -3.00
CA GLU A 319 -1.88 -9.12 -1.74
C GLU A 319 -1.74 -7.75 -1.11
N PHE A 320 -0.53 -7.19 -1.16
CA PHE A 320 -0.22 -5.95 -0.49
C PHE A 320 -0.64 -4.76 -1.34
N LEU A 321 -0.56 -4.90 -2.66
CA LEU A 321 -1.02 -3.85 -3.58
C LEU A 321 -2.54 -3.68 -3.46
N GLN A 322 -3.31 -4.78 -3.41
CA GLN A 322 -4.77 -4.72 -3.38
C GLN A 322 -5.31 -3.87 -2.21
N ASP A 323 -4.78 -4.04 -0.99
CA ASP A 323 -5.25 -3.25 0.15
C ASP A 323 -4.83 -1.77 0.08
N GLN A 324 -3.70 -1.48 -0.57
CA GLN A 324 -3.17 -0.13 -0.71
C GLN A 324 -3.92 0.71 -1.75
N LEU A 325 -4.54 0.05 -2.75
CA LEU A 325 -5.30 0.74 -3.80
C LEU A 325 -6.71 1.15 -3.36
N VAL A 326 -7.28 0.53 -2.32
CA VAL A 326 -8.69 0.74 -1.94
C VAL A 326 -9.03 2.23 -1.73
N ALA A 327 -8.18 2.97 -1.02
CA ALA A 327 -8.43 4.39 -0.75
C ALA A 327 -8.49 5.23 -2.04
N LEU A 328 -7.70 4.89 -3.05
CA LEU A 328 -7.70 5.60 -4.33
C LEU A 328 -8.85 5.14 -5.22
N GLN A 329 -9.21 3.85 -5.20
CA GLN A 329 -10.36 3.33 -5.92
C GLN A 329 -11.66 4.01 -5.50
N VAL A 330 -11.87 4.25 -4.20
CA VAL A 330 -13.08 4.93 -3.72
C VAL A 330 -13.08 6.43 -4.00
N LEU A 331 -11.90 7.06 -4.16
CA LEU A 331 -11.77 8.48 -4.47
C LEU A 331 -11.89 8.76 -5.97
N ALA A 332 -11.49 7.81 -6.82
CA ALA A 332 -11.52 7.97 -8.26
C ALA A 332 -12.93 8.19 -8.82
N GLU A 333 -13.03 8.85 -9.97
CA GLU A 333 -14.26 8.92 -10.75
C GLU A 333 -14.44 7.64 -11.58
N GLY A 334 -15.70 7.17 -11.65
CA GLY A 334 -16.06 6.03 -12.47
C GLY A 334 -15.74 4.70 -11.81
N TYR A 335 -15.51 3.69 -12.64
CA TYR A 335 -15.22 2.33 -12.21
C TYR A 335 -13.72 2.06 -12.20
N SER A 336 -13.28 1.31 -11.19
CA SER A 336 -11.93 0.77 -11.11
C SER A 336 -11.96 -0.71 -10.77
N THR A 337 -10.99 -1.46 -11.29
CA THR A 337 -10.94 -2.92 -11.18
C THR A 337 -9.58 -3.38 -10.69
N VAL A 338 -9.54 -4.04 -9.55
CA VAL A 338 -8.32 -4.61 -8.96
C VAL A 338 -8.63 -6.04 -8.50
N SER A 339 -8.27 -7.01 -9.33
CA SER A 339 -8.53 -8.44 -9.09
C SER A 339 -7.30 -9.16 -8.53
N ARG A 340 -7.54 -10.22 -7.74
CA ARG A 340 -6.53 -11.16 -7.21
C ARG A 340 -6.86 -12.62 -7.55
N GLY A 341 -7.69 -12.83 -8.56
CA GLY A 341 -8.18 -14.14 -8.98
C GLY A 341 -9.71 -14.20 -8.93
N GLY A 342 -10.30 -14.56 -10.06
CA GLY A 342 -11.73 -14.50 -10.34
C GLY A 342 -11.95 -14.82 -11.83
N PRO A 343 -13.18 -14.68 -12.38
CA PRO A 343 -13.39 -14.78 -13.82
C PRO A 343 -12.39 -13.91 -14.59
N THR A 344 -12.02 -14.32 -15.81
CA THR A 344 -10.96 -13.68 -16.60
C THR A 344 -11.19 -12.18 -16.75
N MET A 345 -10.12 -11.38 -16.83
CA MET A 345 -10.20 -9.91 -17.04
C MET A 345 -11.19 -9.50 -18.14
N ASP A 346 -11.33 -10.32 -19.18
CA ASP A 346 -12.28 -10.12 -20.28
C ASP A 346 -13.74 -10.07 -19.81
N GLU A 347 -14.11 -10.88 -18.81
CA GLU A 347 -15.44 -10.85 -18.22
C GLU A 347 -15.62 -9.59 -17.37
N GLU A 348 -14.63 -9.21 -16.55
CA GLU A 348 -14.67 -8.01 -15.71
C GLU A 348 -14.72 -6.72 -16.53
N ASP A 349 -13.92 -6.61 -17.59
CA ASP A 349 -13.90 -5.43 -18.46
C ASP A 349 -15.16 -5.30 -19.32
N VAL A 350 -15.70 -6.43 -19.81
CA VAL A 350 -17.01 -6.44 -20.49
C VAL A 350 -18.13 -6.06 -19.53
N LEU A 351 -18.03 -6.49 -18.26
CA LEU A 351 -18.95 -6.09 -17.20
C LEU A 351 -18.88 -4.57 -16.95
N VAL A 352 -17.68 -4.01 -16.81
CA VAL A 352 -17.48 -2.55 -16.63
C VAL A 352 -18.03 -1.76 -17.82
N GLU A 353 -17.72 -2.14 -19.06
CA GLU A 353 -18.24 -1.44 -20.25
C GLU A 353 -19.77 -1.48 -20.34
N LYS A 354 -20.39 -2.62 -20.03
CA LYS A 354 -21.87 -2.74 -20.00
C LYS A 354 -22.51 -1.86 -18.92
N LEU A 355 -21.82 -1.66 -17.79
CA LEU A 355 -22.29 -0.80 -16.69
C LEU A 355 -22.18 0.68 -17.06
N GLU A 356 -21.06 1.08 -17.67
CA GLU A 356 -20.87 2.46 -18.14
C GLU A 356 -21.90 2.85 -19.21
N ARG A 357 -22.31 1.89 -20.06
CA ARG A 357 -23.32 2.10 -21.10
C ARG A 357 -24.78 1.97 -20.63
N LEU A 358 -25.02 1.65 -19.34
CA LEU A 358 -26.37 1.39 -18.78
C LEU A 358 -27.16 0.31 -19.55
N GLU A 359 -26.47 -0.57 -20.29
CA GLU A 359 -27.08 -1.56 -21.20
C GLU A 359 -27.59 -2.82 -20.47
N VAL A 360 -27.30 -2.98 -19.18
CA VAL A 360 -27.83 -4.07 -18.35
C VAL A 360 -29.29 -3.78 -17.99
N ARG A 361 -30.22 -4.00 -18.93
CA ARG A 361 -31.67 -3.82 -18.72
C ARG A 361 -32.43 -5.09 -18.38
N ASN A 362 -31.85 -6.29 -18.43
CA ASN A 362 -32.46 -7.54 -17.93
C ASN A 362 -31.43 -8.69 -17.93
N GLY A 363 -31.02 -9.20 -16.75
CA GLY A 363 -30.43 -10.54 -16.65
C GLY A 363 -29.24 -10.75 -15.70
N ALA A 364 -28.48 -9.71 -15.33
CA ALA A 364 -27.39 -9.82 -14.35
C ALA A 364 -27.17 -8.48 -13.64
N GLU A 365 -28.10 -8.07 -12.77
CA GLU A 365 -27.83 -6.94 -11.86
C GLU A 365 -26.67 -7.34 -10.94
N MET A 366 -25.51 -6.69 -11.08
CA MET A 366 -24.41 -6.90 -10.15
C MET A 366 -24.87 -6.51 -8.74
N ARG A 367 -24.84 -7.49 -7.83
CA ARG A 367 -25.23 -7.27 -6.45
C ARG A 367 -24.20 -6.36 -5.78
N LYS A 368 -24.64 -5.18 -5.35
CA LYS A 368 -23.84 -4.30 -4.50
C LYS A 368 -23.47 -5.04 -3.20
N GLU A 369 -22.21 -4.96 -2.82
CA GLU A 369 -21.73 -5.54 -1.56
C GLU A 369 -22.42 -4.90 -0.36
N LYS A 370 -22.66 -5.71 0.68
CA LYS A 370 -23.10 -5.21 1.98
C LYS A 370 -21.87 -4.73 2.76
N THR A 371 -21.89 -3.48 3.19
CA THR A 371 -20.70 -2.82 3.75
C THR A 371 -20.79 -2.57 5.26
N ASN A 372 -21.70 -3.25 5.96
CA ASN A 372 -21.89 -3.08 7.42
C ASN A 372 -20.80 -3.75 8.27
N GLU A 373 -19.95 -4.57 7.66
CA GLU A 373 -18.79 -5.22 8.27
C GLU A 373 -17.68 -5.41 7.22
N PRO A 374 -16.43 -5.75 7.59
CA PRO A 374 -15.37 -6.07 6.63
C PRO A 374 -15.81 -7.11 5.60
N PHE A 375 -15.65 -6.78 4.31
CA PHE A 375 -16.26 -7.53 3.21
C PHE A 375 -15.32 -7.71 2.01
N GLY A 376 -15.69 -8.63 1.13
CA GLY A 376 -15.03 -8.89 -0.15
C GLY A 376 -13.89 -9.90 -0.11
N ASN A 377 -13.24 -10.09 -1.26
CA ASN A 377 -12.16 -11.04 -1.47
C ASN A 377 -10.80 -10.48 -1.05
N GLY A 378 -9.84 -11.34 -0.71
CA GLY A 378 -8.46 -10.94 -0.41
C GLY A 378 -8.09 -11.05 1.07
N SER A 379 -7.07 -10.29 1.48
CA SER A 379 -6.56 -10.36 2.85
C SER A 379 -7.50 -9.65 3.83
N THR A 380 -7.34 -9.93 5.13
CA THR A 380 -8.06 -9.19 6.18
C THR A 380 -7.73 -7.69 6.17
N HIS A 381 -6.56 -7.30 5.67
CA HIS A 381 -6.18 -5.90 5.46
C HIS A 381 -7.06 -5.26 4.37
N THR A 382 -7.22 -5.93 3.22
CA THR A 382 -8.09 -5.46 2.13
C THR A 382 -9.54 -5.29 2.58
N THR A 383 -10.13 -6.30 3.22
CA THR A 383 -11.53 -6.25 3.65
C THR A 383 -11.78 -5.19 4.71
N THR A 384 -10.80 -4.95 5.59
CA THR A 384 -10.83 -3.85 6.58
C THR A 384 -10.75 -2.50 5.88
N ALA A 385 -9.83 -2.32 4.93
CA ALA A 385 -9.67 -1.07 4.20
C ALA A 385 -10.95 -0.71 3.42
N ARG A 386 -11.60 -1.68 2.77
CA ARG A 386 -12.87 -1.48 2.05
C ARG A 386 -13.99 -1.04 2.97
N TRP A 387 -14.14 -1.70 4.13
CA TRP A 387 -15.13 -1.32 5.13
C TRP A 387 -14.90 0.09 5.66
N VAL A 388 -13.67 0.43 6.06
CA VAL A 388 -13.35 1.79 6.53
C VAL A 388 -13.64 2.82 5.44
N ALA A 389 -13.26 2.53 4.19
CA ALA A 389 -13.52 3.41 3.07
C ALA A 389 -15.03 3.61 2.84
N SER A 390 -15.85 2.57 2.94
CA SER A 390 -17.31 2.69 2.81
C SER A 390 -17.97 3.47 3.95
N GLU A 391 -17.43 3.41 5.18
CA GLU A 391 -17.94 4.19 6.31
C GLU A 391 -17.66 5.69 6.15
N LEU A 392 -16.51 6.05 5.58
CA LEU A 392 -16.10 7.45 5.36
C LEU A 392 -16.65 8.01 4.04
N LEU A 393 -16.85 7.17 3.03
CA LEU A 393 -17.31 7.56 1.69
C LEU A 393 -18.50 6.68 1.27
N PRO A 394 -19.70 6.85 1.89
CA PRO A 394 -20.87 6.01 1.61
C PRO A 394 -21.41 6.13 0.18
N GLY A 395 -20.95 7.14 -0.58
CA GLY A 395 -21.23 7.27 -2.01
C GLY A 395 -20.51 6.24 -2.89
N ALA A 396 -19.42 5.63 -2.40
CA ALA A 396 -18.73 4.57 -3.13
C ALA A 396 -19.57 3.28 -3.15
N ALA A 397 -19.45 2.51 -4.23
CA ALA A 397 -20.10 1.22 -4.35
C ALA A 397 -19.10 0.13 -4.76
N PHE A 398 -19.22 -1.02 -4.11
CA PHE A 398 -18.36 -2.17 -4.32
C PHE A 398 -19.18 -3.32 -4.89
N TYR A 399 -18.57 -4.08 -5.78
CA TYR A 399 -19.18 -5.22 -6.47
C TYR A 399 -18.15 -6.36 -6.63
N HIS A 400 -18.62 -7.58 -6.89
CA HIS A 400 -17.74 -8.74 -7.15
C HIS A 400 -16.69 -8.94 -6.06
N GLY A 401 -17.12 -9.06 -4.80
CA GLY A 401 -16.19 -9.18 -3.68
C GLY A 401 -15.30 -7.94 -3.50
N GLY A 402 -15.73 -6.78 -3.99
CA GLY A 402 -15.02 -5.51 -3.91
C GLY A 402 -13.83 -5.36 -4.87
N GLU A 403 -13.76 -6.18 -5.91
CA GLU A 403 -12.78 -6.05 -6.99
C GLU A 403 -13.12 -4.90 -7.93
N ILE A 404 -14.42 -4.71 -8.19
CA ILE A 404 -14.95 -3.58 -8.95
C ILE A 404 -15.46 -2.53 -7.97
N VAL A 405 -14.95 -1.31 -8.09
CA VAL A 405 -15.32 -0.17 -7.25
C VAL A 405 -15.79 0.98 -8.12
N LYS A 406 -17.02 1.43 -7.89
CA LYS A 406 -17.51 2.72 -8.36
C LYS A 406 -17.12 3.78 -7.33
N GLY A 407 -16.12 4.58 -7.64
CA GLY A 407 -15.63 5.63 -6.74
C GLY A 407 -16.53 6.87 -6.75
N VAL A 408 -16.29 7.77 -5.79
CA VAL A 408 -17.11 8.98 -5.58
C VAL A 408 -16.76 10.13 -6.52
N GLY A 409 -15.67 10.02 -7.28
CA GLY A 409 -15.16 11.13 -8.11
C GLY A 409 -14.81 12.36 -7.29
N PHE A 410 -14.03 12.16 -6.22
CA PHE A 410 -13.65 13.25 -5.33
C PHE A 410 -12.83 14.31 -6.08
N SER A 411 -13.11 15.58 -5.80
CA SER A 411 -12.39 16.75 -6.30
C SER A 411 -12.54 17.90 -5.30
N VAL A 412 -11.61 18.86 -5.33
CA VAL A 412 -11.53 20.03 -4.42
C VAL A 412 -11.69 21.37 -5.11
#